data_AF-A0A6C0IBK0-F1
#
_entry.id   AF-A0A6C0IBK0-F1
#
_cell.length_a   1.000
_cell.length_b   1.000
_cell.length_c   1.000
_cell.angle_alpha   90.00
_cell.angle_beta   90.00
_cell.angle_gamma   90.00
#
_symmetry.space_group_name_H-M   'P 1'
#
loop_
_entity.id
_entity.type
_entity.pdbx_description
1 polymer ?
#
loop_
_entity_poly.entity_id
_entity_poly.type
_entity_poly.pdbx_seq_one_letter_code
_entity_poly.pdbx_strand_id
1 'polypeptide(L)'
;MSVTSYNVFNVIYLIFRLAPIIFVSYFLLQSMFNLDPRGAIYLVGLLIGTIVTISASYMLEKGLGDDLMSPPNHRCNTFYLGAIPIGTGGSIQPLSKAPLNILVYAYTLAYLVTSFTAPPVTYANALIALQQNVAILVIFPLLLIFEALWLMNNSCNSVVFMMISLIIGIGWGIGWAYSIRSTKRADLQYLNIGNVEVCSRPSKTIYRCKNINTT
;
A
#
# COMPACT_ATOMS: atom_id res chain seq x y z
N MET A 1 -38.31 -15.40 -3.37
CA MET A 1 -36.99 -15.65 -2.74
C MET A 1 -35.95 -15.05 -3.69
N SER A 2 -35.05 -14.12 -3.36
CA SER A 2 -34.60 -13.51 -2.11
C SER A 2 -34.02 -12.13 -2.45
N VAL A 3 -34.61 -11.07 -1.89
CA VAL A 3 -34.15 -9.68 -2.02
C VAL A 3 -33.34 -9.36 -0.77
N THR A 4 -32.06 -9.75 -0.71
CA THR A 4 -31.13 -9.27 0.35
C THR A 4 -29.64 -9.57 0.14
N SER A 5 -29.24 -10.25 -0.94
CA SER A 5 -27.82 -10.64 -1.13
C SER A 5 -26.93 -9.57 -1.78
N TYR A 6 -27.52 -8.49 -2.32
CA TYR A 6 -26.78 -7.50 -3.12
C TYR A 6 -26.24 -6.29 -2.32
N ASN A 7 -26.60 -6.12 -1.05
CA ASN A 7 -26.22 -4.90 -0.31
C ASN A 7 -24.89 -5.06 0.45
N VAL A 8 -24.68 -6.18 1.13
CA VAL A 8 -23.47 -6.40 1.95
C VAL A 8 -22.22 -6.53 1.07
N PHE A 9 -22.29 -7.26 -0.04
CA PHE A 9 -21.17 -7.41 -0.96
C PHE A 9 -20.76 -6.06 -1.59
N ASN A 10 -21.74 -5.23 -1.94
CA ASN A 10 -21.49 -3.89 -2.48
C ASN A 10 -20.87 -2.93 -1.45
N VAL A 11 -21.31 -3.01 -0.19
CA VAL A 11 -20.72 -2.22 0.92
C VAL A 11 -19.29 -2.67 1.20
N ILE A 12 -19.04 -3.97 1.27
CA ILE A 12 -17.70 -4.53 1.46
C ILE A 12 -16.78 -4.14 0.30
N TYR A 13 -17.27 -4.24 -0.94
CA TYR A 13 -16.56 -3.77 -2.13
C TYR A 13 -16.18 -2.28 -2.03
N LEU A 14 -17.11 -1.43 -1.59
CA LEU A 14 -16.87 0.00 -1.42
C LEU A 14 -15.81 0.27 -0.34
N ILE A 15 -15.82 -0.46 0.77
CA ILE A 15 -14.77 -0.37 1.81
C ILE A 15 -13.40 -0.75 1.24
N PHE A 16 -13.32 -1.85 0.49
CA PHE A 16 -12.07 -2.27 -0.16
C PHE A 16 -11.56 -1.26 -1.19
N ARG A 17 -12.45 -0.58 -1.90
CA ARG A 17 -12.12 0.48 -2.86
C ARG A 17 -11.63 1.76 -2.17
N LEU A 18 -12.16 2.07 -0.98
CA LEU A 18 -11.80 3.25 -0.18
C LEU A 18 -10.59 3.03 0.72
N ALA A 19 -10.19 1.78 0.96
CA ALA A 19 -9.07 1.43 1.83
C ALA A 19 -7.76 2.21 1.55
N PRO A 20 -7.34 2.48 0.30
CA PRO A 20 -6.13 3.27 0.04
C PRO A 20 -6.23 4.68 0.61
N ILE A 21 -7.40 5.32 0.49
CA ILE A 21 -7.67 6.65 1.06
C ILE A 21 -7.63 6.58 2.59
N ILE A 22 -8.25 5.54 3.16
CA ILE A 22 -8.26 5.34 4.61
C ILE A 22 -6.83 5.22 5.13
N PHE A 23 -5.97 4.42 4.49
CA PHE A 23 -4.57 4.28 4.93
C PHE A 23 -3.76 5.57 4.78
N VAL A 24 -3.89 6.27 3.66
CA VAL A 24 -3.22 7.57 3.47
C VAL A 24 -3.67 8.58 4.53
N SER A 25 -4.98 8.66 4.80
CA SER A 25 -5.53 9.54 5.83
C SER A 25 -5.06 9.16 7.23
N TYR A 26 -4.97 7.87 7.54
CA TYR A 26 -4.48 7.37 8.81
C TYR A 26 -3.02 7.80 9.06
N PHE A 27 -2.12 7.56 8.10
CA PHE A 27 -0.72 7.95 8.24
C PHE A 27 -0.52 9.48 8.28
N LEU A 28 -1.34 10.23 7.55
CA LEU A 28 -1.36 11.70 7.61
C LEU A 28 -1.76 12.20 9.00
N LEU A 29 -2.91 11.75 9.51
CA LEU A 29 -3.43 12.20 10.80
C LEU A 29 -2.50 11.79 11.95
N GLN A 30 -1.95 10.59 11.90
CA GLN A 30 -0.96 10.15 12.88
C GLN A 30 0.28 11.04 12.88
N SER A 31 0.77 11.46 11.71
CA SER A 31 1.92 12.36 11.61
C SER A 31 1.61 13.76 12.14
N MET A 32 0.42 14.29 11.82
CA MET A 32 0.00 15.62 12.25
C MET A 32 -0.25 15.71 13.76
N PHE A 33 -0.96 14.75 14.35
CA PHE A 33 -1.34 14.81 15.76
C PHE A 33 -0.21 14.39 16.71
N ASN A 34 0.63 13.43 16.31
CA ASN A 34 1.74 13.00 17.14
C ASN A 34 3.02 13.83 16.91
N LEU A 35 2.99 14.83 16.01
CA LEU A 35 4.17 15.60 15.59
C LEU A 35 5.35 14.69 15.18
N ASP A 36 5.04 13.51 14.66
CA ASP A 36 6.01 12.49 14.29
C ASP A 36 6.18 12.48 12.77
N PRO A 37 7.37 12.80 12.21
CA PRO A 37 7.57 12.89 10.76
C PRO A 37 7.46 11.54 10.04
N ARG A 38 7.39 10.42 10.77
CA ARG A 38 7.32 9.06 10.23
C ARG A 38 6.23 8.86 9.17
N GLY A 39 5.00 9.31 9.45
CA GLY A 39 3.88 9.18 8.51
C GLY A 39 4.10 10.03 7.26
N ALA A 40 4.56 11.28 7.42
CA ALA A 40 4.87 12.17 6.31
C ALA A 40 5.97 11.61 5.38
N ILE A 41 7.04 11.02 5.95
CA ILE A 41 8.14 10.45 5.16
C ILE A 41 7.70 9.23 4.34
N TYR A 42 6.84 8.38 4.91
CA TYR A 42 6.21 7.30 4.15
C TYR A 42 5.39 7.85 2.98
N LEU A 43 4.60 8.92 3.20
CA LEU A 43 3.75 9.52 2.16
C LEU A 43 4.55 10.17 1.03
N VAL A 44 5.68 10.81 1.34
CA VAL A 44 6.60 11.33 0.31
C VAL A 44 7.07 10.20 -0.61
N GLY A 45 7.48 9.07 -0.03
CA GLY A 45 7.87 7.89 -0.81
C GLY A 45 6.74 7.34 -1.67
N LEU A 46 5.52 7.27 -1.11
CA LEU A 46 4.34 6.84 -1.85
C LEU A 46 4.02 7.77 -3.03
N LEU A 47 4.06 9.09 -2.82
CA LEU A 47 3.82 10.09 -3.86
C LEU A 47 4.81 9.93 -5.02
N ILE A 48 6.11 9.80 -4.72
CA ILE A 48 7.11 9.58 -5.77
C ILE A 48 6.83 8.26 -6.51
N GLY A 49 6.47 7.20 -5.79
CA GLY A 49 6.10 5.91 -6.39
C GLY A 49 4.90 6.01 -7.33
N THR A 50 3.89 6.83 -6.99
CA THR A 50 2.73 7.07 -7.88
C THR A 50 3.13 7.79 -9.16
N ILE A 51 4.00 8.79 -9.08
CA ILE A 51 4.52 9.51 -10.26
C ILE A 51 5.32 8.57 -11.16
N VAL A 52 6.18 7.74 -10.57
CA VAL A 52 6.97 6.73 -11.30
C VAL A 52 6.05 5.72 -11.99
N THR A 53 4.98 5.29 -11.33
CA THR A 53 4.04 4.33 -11.91
C THR A 53 3.21 4.92 -13.05
N ILE A 54 2.74 6.16 -12.88
CA ILE A 54 2.03 6.89 -13.94
C ILE A 54 2.92 7.02 -15.17
N SER A 55 4.14 7.55 -15.01
CA SER A 55 5.08 7.74 -16.10
C SER A 55 5.48 6.42 -16.78
N ALA A 56 5.77 5.37 -16.00
CA ALA A 56 6.07 4.05 -16.54
C ALA A 56 4.88 3.47 -17.34
N SER A 57 3.65 3.67 -16.88
CA SER A 57 2.46 3.14 -17.56
C SER A 57 2.24 3.76 -18.94
N TYR A 58 2.44 5.08 -19.09
CA TYR A 58 2.33 5.75 -20.38
C TYR A 58 3.49 5.44 -21.33
N MET A 59 4.71 5.29 -20.81
CA MET A 59 5.86 4.89 -21.64
C MET A 59 5.68 3.48 -22.21
N LEU A 60 5.11 2.58 -21.40
CA LEU A 60 4.87 1.21 -21.80
C LEU A 60 3.74 1.09 -22.84
N GLU A 61 2.65 1.84 -22.68
CA GLU A 61 1.54 1.88 -23.65
C GLU A 61 2.05 2.21 -25.06
N LYS A 62 2.89 3.25 -25.17
CA LYS A 62 3.54 3.63 -26.44
C LYS A 62 4.44 2.53 -27.03
N GLY A 63 5.04 1.69 -26.19
CA GLY A 63 5.99 0.66 -26.60
C GLY A 63 5.35 -0.68 -26.98
N LEU A 64 4.22 -1.04 -26.37
CA LEU A 64 3.55 -2.33 -26.59
C LEU A 64 2.36 -2.26 -27.54
N GLY A 65 1.90 -1.07 -27.93
CA GLY A 65 0.77 -0.88 -28.82
C GLY A 65 -0.59 -0.98 -28.12
N ASP A 66 -1.61 -0.43 -28.78
CA ASP A 66 -2.96 -0.23 -28.22
C ASP A 66 -3.73 -1.54 -27.93
N ASP A 67 -3.25 -2.68 -28.46
CA ASP A 67 -3.91 -4.00 -28.36
C ASP A 67 -3.97 -4.56 -26.93
N LEU A 68 -3.17 -4.00 -26.00
CA LEU A 68 -3.19 -4.40 -24.59
C LEU A 68 -4.30 -3.73 -23.78
N MET A 69 -5.00 -2.75 -24.33
CA MET A 69 -5.99 -2.01 -23.57
C MET A 69 -7.37 -2.63 -23.75
N SER A 70 -7.86 -3.31 -22.70
CA SER A 70 -9.22 -3.85 -22.70
C SER A 70 -10.25 -2.70 -22.81
N PRO A 71 -11.32 -2.86 -23.62
CA PRO A 71 -12.36 -1.85 -23.75
C PRO A 71 -12.96 -1.57 -22.36
N PRO A 72 -13.15 -0.28 -21.99
CA PRO A 72 -13.52 0.08 -20.63
C PRO A 72 -14.92 -0.43 -20.31
N ASN A 73 -15.00 -1.43 -19.43
CA ASN A 73 -16.26 -1.85 -18.84
C ASN A 73 -16.78 -0.71 -17.94
N HIS A 74 -18.07 -0.38 -18.03
CA HIS A 74 -18.71 0.69 -17.25
C HIS A 74 -18.51 0.52 -15.74
N ARG A 75 -18.32 -0.72 -15.27
CA ARG A 75 -17.99 -1.05 -13.86
C ARG A 75 -16.61 -0.60 -13.42
N CYS A 76 -15.71 -0.30 -14.35
CA CYS A 76 -14.35 0.14 -14.07
C CYS A 76 -14.26 1.64 -13.84
N ASN A 77 -15.25 2.41 -14.30
CA ASN A 77 -15.26 3.87 -14.25
C ASN A 77 -15.59 4.45 -12.86
N THR A 78 -15.78 3.62 -11.84
CA THR A 78 -16.41 4.07 -10.59
C THR A 78 -15.45 4.66 -9.58
N PHE A 79 -14.12 4.68 -9.80
CA PHE A 79 -13.18 5.31 -8.86
C PHE A 79 -11.79 5.51 -9.49
N TYR A 80 -11.67 6.42 -10.46
CA TYR A 80 -10.36 6.93 -10.88
C TYR A 80 -10.14 8.29 -10.19
N LEU A 81 -9.06 8.41 -9.42
CA LEU A 81 -8.54 9.73 -9.05
C LEU A 81 -8.16 10.43 -10.37
N GLY A 82 -8.84 11.50 -10.74
CA GLY A 82 -8.52 12.27 -11.95
C GLY A 82 -8.99 11.59 -13.24
N ALA A 83 -10.28 11.62 -13.48
CA ALA A 83 -10.80 11.66 -14.84
C ALA A 83 -10.43 13.02 -15.44
N ILE A 84 -9.44 13.07 -16.35
CA ILE A 84 -9.12 14.32 -17.04
C ILE A 84 -9.95 14.35 -18.33
N PRO A 85 -10.91 15.27 -18.49
CA PRO A 85 -11.55 15.50 -19.78
C PRO A 85 -10.52 16.17 -20.69
N ILE A 86 -9.92 15.40 -21.58
CA ILE A 86 -9.07 15.95 -22.64
C ILE A 86 -9.98 16.14 -23.86
N GLY A 87 -10.16 17.40 -24.30
CA GLY A 87 -10.95 17.72 -25.51
C GLY A 87 -10.41 16.94 -26.70
N THR A 88 -11.22 16.40 -27.60
CA THR A 88 -12.55 16.73 -28.09
C THR A 88 -13.39 15.44 -28.17
N GLY A 89 -14.56 15.38 -27.48
CA GLY A 89 -15.52 14.27 -27.63
C GLY A 89 -15.92 13.47 -26.38
N GLY A 90 -15.68 13.97 -25.17
CA GLY A 90 -16.28 13.38 -23.94
C GLY A 90 -15.64 12.08 -23.42
N SER A 91 -14.55 11.61 -24.02
CA SER A 91 -13.81 10.43 -23.56
C SER A 91 -13.02 10.75 -22.29
N ILE A 92 -13.47 10.22 -21.16
CA ILE A 92 -12.78 10.30 -19.87
C ILE A 92 -11.61 9.33 -19.88
N GLN A 93 -10.38 9.84 -19.80
CA GLN A 93 -9.19 9.01 -19.62
C GLN A 93 -8.76 8.93 -18.15
N PRO A 94 -8.33 7.75 -17.66
CA PRO A 94 -7.83 7.61 -16.30
C PRO A 94 -6.44 8.27 -16.15
N LEU A 95 -6.18 8.90 -15.00
CA LEU A 95 -4.89 9.53 -14.64
C LEU A 95 -3.68 8.59 -14.76
N SER A 96 -3.90 7.29 -14.56
CA SER A 96 -2.91 6.24 -14.68
C SER A 96 -3.53 5.07 -15.43
N LYS A 97 -2.81 4.51 -16.39
CA LYS A 97 -3.21 3.26 -17.07
C LYS A 97 -3.00 2.06 -16.16
N ALA A 98 -1.98 2.12 -15.31
CA ALA A 98 -1.71 1.09 -14.31
C ALA A 98 -2.52 1.33 -13.02
N PRO A 99 -3.00 0.26 -12.35
CA PRO A 99 -3.88 0.38 -11.19
C PRO A 99 -3.12 0.86 -9.95
N LEU A 100 -3.33 2.12 -9.58
CA LEU A 100 -2.66 2.75 -8.43
C LEU A 100 -3.00 2.09 -7.09
N ASN A 101 -4.14 1.41 -6.97
CA ASN A 101 -4.49 0.67 -5.75
C ASN A 101 -3.52 -0.48 -5.49
N ILE A 102 -3.16 -1.25 -6.55
CA ILE A 102 -2.17 -2.33 -6.44
C ILE A 102 -0.82 -1.74 -6.01
N LEU A 103 -0.42 -0.62 -6.61
CA LEU A 103 0.79 0.09 -6.23
C LEU A 103 0.79 0.46 -4.74
N VAL A 104 -0.27 1.12 -4.25
CA VAL A 104 -0.36 1.57 -2.85
C VAL A 104 -0.23 0.37 -1.90
N TYR A 105 -0.98 -0.71 -2.12
CA TYR A 105 -0.92 -1.87 -1.24
C TYR A 105 0.44 -2.57 -1.30
N ALA A 106 1.00 -2.76 -2.49
CA ALA A 106 2.30 -3.38 -2.71
C ALA A 106 3.43 -2.58 -2.08
N TYR A 107 3.44 -1.26 -2.31
CA TYR A 107 4.38 -0.32 -1.70
C TYR A 107 4.29 -0.36 -0.17
N THR A 108 3.08 -0.30 0.37
CA THR A 108 2.87 -0.25 1.82
C THR A 108 3.32 -1.53 2.49
N LEU A 109 2.95 -2.70 1.93
CA LEU A 109 3.40 -3.99 2.43
C LEU A 109 4.92 -4.10 2.38
N ALA A 110 5.53 -3.80 1.23
CA ALA A 110 6.97 -3.91 1.04
C ALA A 110 7.76 -2.95 1.94
N TYR A 111 7.31 -1.70 2.06
CA TYR A 111 7.90 -0.68 2.93
C TYR A 111 7.85 -1.10 4.41
N LEU A 112 6.68 -1.52 4.89
CA LEU A 112 6.50 -1.91 6.29
C LEU A 112 7.27 -3.20 6.63
N VAL A 113 7.20 -4.21 5.76
CA VAL A 113 7.97 -5.47 5.95
C VAL A 113 9.47 -5.19 5.96
N THR A 114 9.98 -4.40 5.01
CA THR A 114 11.41 -4.05 4.96
C THR A 114 11.83 -3.24 6.18
N SER A 115 10.94 -2.39 6.69
CA SER A 115 11.19 -1.66 7.93
C SER A 115 11.34 -2.60 9.16
N PHE A 116 10.71 -3.78 9.16
CA PHE A 116 10.90 -4.79 10.20
C PHE A 116 12.16 -5.65 10.01
N THR A 117 12.49 -5.99 8.77
CA THR A 117 13.46 -7.06 8.48
C THR A 117 14.84 -6.58 8.07
N ALA A 118 14.97 -5.34 7.59
CA ALA A 118 16.26 -4.90 7.08
C ALA A 118 17.32 -4.76 8.21
N PRO A 119 18.62 -4.86 7.90
CA PRO A 119 19.71 -4.74 8.87
C PRO A 119 19.72 -3.38 9.60
N PRO A 120 20.17 -3.30 10.88
CA PRO A 120 20.90 -4.32 11.64
C PRO A 120 20.00 -5.24 12.50
N VAL A 121 18.71 -5.34 12.18
CA VAL A 121 17.76 -6.13 12.98
C VAL A 121 18.12 -7.62 12.92
N THR A 122 18.26 -8.25 14.09
CA THR A 122 18.50 -9.70 14.18
C THR A 122 17.23 -10.46 13.80
N TYR A 123 17.38 -11.68 13.28
CA TYR A 123 16.25 -12.52 12.86
C TYR A 123 15.18 -12.69 13.97
N ALA A 124 15.61 -12.85 15.23
CA ALA A 124 14.71 -12.99 16.37
C ALA A 124 13.86 -11.73 16.60
N ASN A 125 14.47 -10.54 16.53
CA ASN A 125 13.77 -9.27 16.73
C ASN A 125 12.84 -8.96 15.55
N ALA A 126 13.23 -9.30 14.33
CA ALA A 126 12.38 -9.17 13.15
C ALA A 126 11.12 -10.03 13.29
N LEU A 127 11.25 -11.28 13.74
CA LEU A 127 10.11 -12.19 13.93
C LEU A 127 9.12 -11.67 14.99
N ILE A 128 9.63 -11.19 16.13
CA ILE A 128 8.79 -10.63 17.20
C ILE A 128 8.04 -9.38 16.71
N ALA A 129 8.72 -8.50 15.98
CA ALA A 129 8.09 -7.29 15.43
C ALA A 129 6.99 -7.63 14.40
N LEU A 130 7.20 -8.64 13.57
CA LEU A 130 6.21 -9.17 12.63
C LEU A 130 5.01 -9.79 13.36
N GLN A 131 5.25 -10.53 14.45
CA GLN A 131 4.18 -11.13 15.27
C GLN A 131 3.31 -10.08 15.95
N GLN A 132 3.90 -8.98 16.43
CA GLN A 132 3.15 -7.86 17.01
C GLN A 132 2.31 -7.11 15.97
N ASN A 133 2.70 -7.15 14.69
CA ASN A 133 2.05 -6.43 13.60
C ASN A 133 1.45 -7.39 12.56
N VAL A 134 0.92 -8.53 13.02
CA VAL A 134 0.35 -9.59 12.15
C VAL A 134 -0.75 -9.06 11.22
N ALA A 135 -1.49 -8.03 11.64
CA ALA A 135 -2.53 -7.40 10.84
C ALA A 135 -1.99 -6.89 9.49
N ILE A 136 -0.77 -6.35 9.43
CA ILE A 136 -0.15 -5.86 8.18
C ILE A 136 0.07 -7.04 7.21
N LEU A 137 0.60 -8.15 7.72
CA LEU A 137 0.91 -9.35 6.93
C LEU A 137 -0.33 -10.07 6.41
N VAL A 138 -1.49 -9.89 7.04
CA VAL A 138 -2.74 -10.52 6.60
C VAL A 138 -3.56 -9.57 5.73
N ILE A 139 -3.72 -8.32 6.15
CA ILE A 139 -4.62 -7.36 5.50
C ILE A 139 -4.08 -6.94 4.13
N PHE A 140 -2.82 -6.52 4.00
CA PHE A 140 -2.33 -6.02 2.70
C PHE A 140 -2.27 -7.09 1.60
N PRO A 141 -1.83 -8.34 1.86
CA PRO A 141 -1.94 -9.40 0.86
C PRO A 141 -3.38 -9.72 0.49
N LEU A 142 -4.30 -9.73 1.45
CA LEU A 142 -5.73 -9.94 1.18
C LEU A 142 -6.29 -8.82 0.29
N LEU A 143 -5.94 -7.57 0.57
CA LEU A 143 -6.31 -6.41 -0.25
C LEU A 143 -5.76 -6.50 -1.68
N LEU A 144 -4.49 -6.91 -1.84
CA LEU A 144 -3.86 -7.11 -3.15
C LEU A 144 -4.55 -8.20 -3.96
N ILE A 145 -4.81 -9.35 -3.33
CA ILE A 145 -5.47 -10.49 -4.00
C ILE A 145 -6.89 -10.10 -4.41
N PHE A 146 -7.64 -9.46 -3.51
CA PHE A 146 -9.00 -9.02 -3.81
C PHE A 146 -9.04 -8.03 -4.98
N GLU A 147 -8.16 -7.02 -4.98
CA GLU A 147 -8.06 -6.04 -6.06
C GLU A 147 -7.68 -6.68 -7.40
N ALA A 148 -6.68 -7.57 -7.40
CA ALA A 148 -6.26 -8.28 -8.61
C ALA A 148 -7.37 -9.16 -9.18
N LEU A 149 -8.03 -9.97 -8.34
CA LEU A 149 -9.16 -10.81 -8.76
C LEU A 149 -10.32 -9.97 -9.31
N TRP A 150 -10.61 -8.84 -8.67
CA TRP A 150 -11.66 -7.93 -9.12
C TRP A 150 -11.35 -7.33 -10.50
N LEU A 151 -10.12 -6.84 -10.71
CA LEU A 151 -9.67 -6.26 -11.97
C LEU A 151 -9.69 -7.30 -13.11
N MET A 152 -9.26 -8.53 -12.82
CA MET A 152 -9.29 -9.63 -13.79
C MET A 152 -10.73 -10.05 -14.15
N ASN A 153 -11.58 -10.26 -13.14
CA ASN A 153 -12.94 -10.76 -13.34
C ASN A 153 -13.85 -9.75 -14.06
N ASN A 154 -13.56 -8.45 -13.95
CA ASN A 154 -14.31 -7.39 -14.63
C ASN A 154 -13.61 -6.85 -15.89
N SER A 155 -12.44 -7.43 -16.25
CA SER A 155 -11.60 -6.99 -17.38
C SER A 155 -11.29 -5.50 -17.36
N CYS A 156 -11.05 -4.94 -16.17
CA CYS A 156 -10.82 -3.50 -15.98
C CYS A 156 -9.41 -3.05 -16.33
N ASN A 157 -8.46 -3.99 -16.35
CA ASN A 157 -7.08 -3.69 -16.68
C ASN A 157 -6.39 -4.93 -17.25
N SER A 158 -5.35 -4.72 -18.05
CA SER A 158 -4.50 -5.81 -18.52
C SER A 158 -3.59 -6.30 -17.42
N VAL A 159 -3.32 -7.60 -17.43
CA VAL A 159 -2.41 -8.27 -16.49
C VAL A 159 -1.01 -7.66 -16.53
N VAL A 160 -0.56 -7.18 -17.69
CA VAL A 160 0.75 -6.53 -17.84
C VAL A 160 0.86 -5.28 -16.97
N PHE A 161 -0.14 -4.39 -17.02
CA PHE A 161 -0.15 -3.17 -16.20
C PHE A 161 -0.32 -3.45 -14.70
N MET A 162 -1.07 -4.52 -14.35
CA MET A 162 -1.17 -4.99 -12.96
C MET A 162 0.19 -5.44 -12.43
N MET A 163 0.93 -6.24 -13.19
CA MET A 163 2.26 -6.73 -12.81
C MET A 163 3.27 -5.59 -12.68
N ILE A 164 3.21 -4.59 -13.53
CA ILE A 164 4.11 -3.43 -13.46
C ILE A 164 3.82 -2.59 -12.21
N SER A 165 2.55 -2.31 -11.89
CA SER A 165 2.21 -1.64 -10.62
C SER A 165 2.69 -2.43 -9.41
N LEU A 166 2.59 -3.77 -9.44
CA LEU A 166 3.07 -4.63 -8.37
C LEU A 166 4.59 -4.56 -8.23
N ILE A 167 5.34 -4.69 -9.33
CA ILE A 167 6.81 -4.68 -9.34
C ILE A 167 7.33 -3.31 -8.91
N ILE A 168 6.78 -2.22 -9.44
CA ILE A 168 7.17 -0.86 -9.06
C ILE A 168 6.83 -0.63 -7.58
N GLY A 169 5.65 -1.06 -7.11
CA GLY A 169 5.28 -0.92 -5.70
C GLY A 169 6.23 -1.63 -4.75
N ILE A 170 6.50 -2.91 -5.00
CA ILE A 170 7.43 -3.71 -4.18
C ILE A 170 8.83 -3.11 -4.24
N GLY A 171 9.36 -2.88 -5.44
CA GLY A 171 10.72 -2.38 -5.64
C GLY A 171 10.92 -1.00 -5.02
N TRP A 172 9.96 -0.09 -5.23
CA TRP A 172 10.02 1.26 -4.66
C TRP A 172 9.81 1.26 -3.15
N GLY A 173 8.95 0.38 -2.60
CA GLY A 173 8.75 0.24 -1.16
C GLY A 173 10.02 -0.21 -0.45
N ILE A 174 10.71 -1.21 -0.99
CA ILE A 174 12.00 -1.69 -0.51
C ILE A 174 13.06 -0.58 -0.65
N GLY A 175 13.17 0.01 -1.83
CA GLY A 175 14.16 1.05 -2.14
C GLY A 175 14.02 2.28 -1.25
N TRP A 176 12.79 2.75 -1.01
CA TRP A 176 12.52 3.88 -0.13
C TRP A 176 12.89 3.57 1.33
N ALA A 177 12.58 2.37 1.82
CA ALA A 177 12.97 1.95 3.17
C ALA A 177 14.51 1.94 3.34
N TYR A 178 15.25 1.45 2.35
CA TYR A 178 16.72 1.52 2.35
C TYR A 178 17.26 2.95 2.22
N SER A 179 16.61 3.79 1.42
CA SER A 179 16.98 5.20 1.27
C SER A 179 16.88 5.95 2.60
N ILE A 180 15.81 5.74 3.38
CA ILE A 180 15.70 6.35 4.72
C ILE A 180 16.81 5.82 5.63
N ARG A 181 17.13 4.54 5.58
CA ARG A 181 18.19 3.94 6.41
C ARG A 181 19.58 4.48 6.12
N SER A 182 19.88 4.82 4.87
CA SER A 182 21.18 5.40 4.51
C SER A 182 21.43 6.73 5.22
N THR A 183 20.38 7.45 5.63
CA THR A 183 20.48 8.69 6.42
C THR A 183 20.93 8.46 7.87
N LYS A 184 21.07 7.21 8.32
CA LYS A 184 21.39 6.79 9.70
C LYS A 184 20.40 7.28 10.77
N ARG A 185 19.22 7.75 10.34
CA ARG A 185 18.13 8.20 11.21
C ARG A 185 17.02 7.16 11.23
N ALA A 186 17.14 6.19 12.14
CA ALA A 186 16.17 5.09 12.30
C ALA A 186 14.82 5.57 12.87
N ASP A 187 14.79 6.75 13.47
CA ASP A 187 13.61 7.48 13.95
C ASP A 187 12.67 7.95 12.84
N LEU A 188 13.19 8.09 11.60
CA LEU A 188 12.41 8.49 10.44
C LEU A 188 11.64 7.34 9.78
N GLN A 189 11.97 6.09 10.14
CA GLN A 189 11.18 4.94 9.71
C GLN A 189 9.92 4.83 10.54
N TYR A 190 8.83 4.42 9.89
CA TYR A 190 7.54 4.33 10.53
C TYR A 190 7.55 3.48 11.81
N LEU A 191 8.38 2.43 11.86
CA LEU A 191 8.57 1.62 13.06
C LEU A 191 10.07 1.53 13.39
N ASN A 192 10.47 2.13 14.51
CA ASN A 192 11.83 2.09 15.02
C ASN A 192 11.96 0.95 16.06
N ILE A 193 12.72 -0.08 15.71
CA ILE A 193 12.94 -1.28 16.56
C ILE A 193 14.02 -1.03 17.64
N GLY A 194 14.63 0.16 17.69
CA GLY A 194 15.64 0.49 18.69
C GLY A 194 15.14 0.45 20.14
N ASN A 195 13.83 0.64 20.34
CA ASN A 195 13.16 0.62 21.65
C ASN A 195 11.92 -0.29 21.63
N VAL A 196 12.04 -1.54 21.17
CA VAL A 196 10.93 -2.48 21.36
C VAL A 196 10.90 -2.89 22.82
N GLU A 197 10.03 -2.22 23.58
CA GLU A 197 9.65 -2.69 24.90
C GLU A 197 8.60 -3.79 24.74
N VAL A 198 9.00 -5.04 24.99
CA VAL A 198 8.03 -6.12 25.06
C VAL A 198 7.39 -6.04 26.44
N CYS A 199 6.25 -5.39 26.52
CA CYS A 199 5.44 -5.32 27.72
C CYS A 199 4.65 -6.63 27.85
N SER A 200 5.17 -7.55 28.67
CA SER A 200 4.45 -8.75 29.07
C SER A 200 3.61 -8.43 30.30
N ARG A 201 2.41 -9.01 30.40
CA ARG A 201 1.55 -8.92 31.60
C ARG A 201 1.82 -10.13 32.48
N PRO A 202 2.68 -10.06 33.52
CA PRO A 202 3.11 -11.23 34.27
C PRO A 202 2.11 -11.61 35.37
N SER A 203 1.22 -10.69 35.78
CA SER A 203 0.09 -10.95 36.67
C SER A 203 -1.03 -9.92 36.43
N LYS A 204 -2.22 -10.17 37.00
CA LYS A 204 -3.47 -9.45 36.68
C LYS A 204 -3.47 -7.93 36.93
N THR A 205 -2.43 -7.31 37.51
CA THR A 205 -2.46 -5.89 37.89
C THR A 205 -1.30 -5.01 37.42
N ILE A 206 -0.16 -5.54 36.95
CA ILE A 206 1.01 -4.70 36.61
C ILE A 206 1.64 -5.16 35.29
N TYR A 207 1.75 -4.24 34.32
CA TYR A 207 2.50 -4.45 33.08
C TYR A 207 4.00 -4.25 33.36
N ARG A 208 4.84 -5.22 32.96
CA ARG A 208 6.31 -5.07 33.01
C ARG A 208 6.84 -5.01 31.59
N CYS A 209 7.41 -3.87 31.24
CA CYS A 209 8.11 -3.66 29.98
C CYS A 209 9.58 -4.04 30.17
N LYS A 210 10.10 -4.90 29.29
CA LYS A 210 11.53 -5.22 29.24
C LYS A 210 12.07 -4.81 27.87
N ASN A 211 13.19 -4.11 27.88
CA ASN A 211 13.93 -3.78 26.67
C ASN A 211 14.68 -5.03 26.19
N ILE A 212 14.48 -5.43 24.93
CA ILE A 212 15.11 -6.62 24.34
C ILE A 212 16.62 -6.45 24.12
N ASN A 213 17.13 -5.22 24.20
CA ASN A 213 18.56 -4.92 24.02
C ASN A 213 19.38 -5.03 25.32
N THR A 214 18.74 -5.27 26.46
CA THR A 214 19.41 -5.57 27.73
C THR A 214 19.23 -7.06 28.06
N THR A 215 20.14 -7.88 27.52
CA THR A 215 20.61 -9.09 28.19
C THR A 215 21.74 -8.72 29.12
#